data_AF-A0A964YI53-F1
#
_entry.id   AF-A0A964YI53-F1
#
_cell.length_a   1.000
_cell.length_b   1.000
_cell.length_c   1.000
_cell.angle_alpha   90.00
_cell.angle_beta   90.00
_cell.angle_gamma   90.00
#
_symmetry.space_group_name_H-M   'P 1'
#
loop_
_entity.id
_entity.type
_entity.pdbx_description
1 polymer ?
#
loop_
_entity_poly.entity_id
_entity_poly.type
_entity_poly.pdbx_seq_one_letter_code
_entity_poly.pdbx_strand_id
1 'polypeptide(L)'
;MPWKGIKDPYKIWLSEVMLQQTRVEQGMGYYNRFIERFPTVHDLAQSPENQVFKLWEGLGYYSRCRNLIATAKKVSLELNGRFPNTLEGLLSLKGVGPYTAAAIGSFAFGLPLA
;
A
#
# COMPACT_ATOMS: atom_id res chain seq x y z
N MET A 1 1.37 -2.64 -15.74
CA MET A 1 0.98 -2.52 -14.32
C MET A 1 0.21 -1.23 -14.13
N PRO A 2 -0.80 -1.21 -13.26
CA PRO A 2 -1.71 -0.08 -13.07
C PRO A 2 -1.03 1.19 -12.55
N TRP A 3 0.17 1.08 -11.99
CA TRP A 3 0.97 2.23 -11.54
C TRP A 3 1.95 2.78 -12.59
N LYS A 4 1.92 2.31 -13.86
CA LYS A 4 2.78 2.92 -14.89
C LYS A 4 2.45 4.42 -15.00
N GLY A 5 3.40 5.27 -14.59
CA GLY A 5 3.25 6.73 -14.56
C GLY A 5 2.75 7.32 -13.24
N ILE A 6 2.36 6.50 -12.25
CA ILE A 6 2.00 6.96 -10.90
C ILE A 6 3.27 7.22 -10.10
N LYS A 7 3.38 8.40 -9.49
CA LYS A 7 4.47 8.77 -8.55
C LYS A 7 4.03 8.84 -7.09
N ASP A 8 2.74 8.59 -6.83
CA ASP A 8 2.19 8.62 -5.49
C ASP A 8 2.57 7.33 -4.72
N PRO A 9 3.39 7.42 -3.66
CA PRO A 9 3.86 6.24 -2.93
C PRO A 9 2.73 5.46 -2.26
N TYR A 10 1.63 6.12 -1.86
CA TYR A 10 0.48 5.44 -1.26
C TYR A 10 -0.18 4.51 -2.28
N LYS A 11 -0.41 5.01 -3.50
CA LYS A 11 -1.04 4.25 -4.59
C LYS A 11 -0.16 3.10 -5.07
N ILE A 12 1.15 3.33 -5.20
CA ILE A 12 2.12 2.29 -5.56
C ILE A 12 2.12 1.20 -4.49
N TRP A 13 2.30 1.56 -3.21
CA TRP A 13 2.28 0.62 -2.09
C TRP A 13 1.00 -0.20 -2.03
N LEU A 14 -0.17 0.44 -2.14
CA LEU A 14 -1.44 -0.24 -2.07
C LEU A 14 -1.62 -1.27 -3.19
N SER A 15 -1.23 -0.90 -4.41
CA SER A 15 -1.28 -1.79 -5.57
C SER A 15 -0.35 -3.00 -5.41
N GLU A 16 0.86 -2.77 -4.89
CA GLU A 16 1.84 -3.82 -4.58
C GLU A 16 1.28 -4.81 -3.56
N VAL A 17 0.75 -4.32 -2.43
CA VAL A 17 0.18 -5.18 -1.38
C VAL A 17 -1.00 -6.00 -1.91
N MET A 18 -1.85 -5.43 -2.76
CA MET A 18 -3.01 -6.15 -3.30
C MET A 18 -2.66 -7.17 -4.36
N LEU A 19 -1.71 -6.87 -5.24
CA LEU A 19 -1.29 -7.78 -6.31
C LEU A 19 -0.33 -8.87 -5.83
N GLN A 20 0.19 -8.78 -4.61
CA GLN A 20 0.84 -9.92 -3.97
C GLN A 20 -0.12 -11.11 -3.94
N GLN A 21 0.29 -12.24 -4.54
CA GLN A 21 -0.44 -13.52 -4.49
C GLN A 21 -1.90 -13.43 -4.98
N THR A 22 -2.23 -12.43 -5.81
CA THR A 22 -3.56 -12.25 -6.41
C THR A 22 -3.41 -12.05 -7.92
N ARG A 23 -4.32 -12.63 -8.71
CA ARG A 23 -4.37 -12.38 -10.16
C ARG A 23 -4.65 -10.90 -10.43
N VAL A 24 -4.03 -10.35 -11.47
CA VAL A 24 -4.11 -8.91 -11.80
C VAL A 24 -5.55 -8.44 -11.95
N GLU A 25 -6.38 -9.15 -12.73
CA GLU A 25 -7.78 -8.77 -12.97
C GLU A 25 -8.59 -8.63 -11.67
N GLN A 26 -8.43 -9.59 -10.75
CA GLN A 26 -9.10 -9.54 -9.45
C GLN A 26 -8.54 -8.40 -8.60
N GLY A 27 -7.22 -8.35 -8.41
CA GLY A 27 -6.60 -7.35 -7.54
C GLY A 27 -6.84 -5.91 -8.00
N MET A 28 -6.95 -5.67 -9.30
CA MET A 28 -7.30 -4.37 -9.87
C MET A 28 -8.66 -3.86 -9.42
N GLY A 29 -9.68 -4.73 -9.40
CA GLY A 29 -11.01 -4.35 -8.92
C GLY A 29 -10.99 -3.92 -7.45
N TYR A 30 -10.20 -4.58 -6.60
CA TYR A 30 -10.06 -4.21 -5.20
C TYR A 30 -9.27 -2.90 -5.04
N TYR A 31 -8.17 -2.75 -5.78
CA TYR A 31 -7.38 -1.52 -5.77
C TYR A 31 -8.22 -0.28 -6.09
N ASN A 32 -9.02 -0.34 -7.16
CA ASN A 32 -9.87 0.79 -7.55
C ASN A 32 -10.88 1.14 -6.45
N ARG A 33 -11.58 0.16 -5.88
CA ARG A 33 -12.53 0.39 -4.77
C ARG A 33 -11.86 0.97 -3.54
N PHE A 34 -10.64 0.53 -3.23
CA PHE A 34 -9.89 1.05 -2.10
C PHE A 34 -9.44 2.50 -2.31
N ILE A 35 -8.94 2.85 -3.49
CA ILE A 35 -8.55 4.24 -3.79
C ILE A 35 -9.77 5.17 -3.84
N GLU A 36 -10.90 4.69 -4.35
CA GLU A 36 -12.15 5.45 -4.31
C GLU A 36 -12.63 5.69 -2.87
N ARG A 37 -12.59 4.65 -2.03
CA ARG A 37 -13.05 4.75 -0.63
C ARG A 37 -12.06 5.46 0.29
N PHE A 38 -10.77 5.28 0.06
CA PHE A 38 -9.65 5.80 0.84
C PHE A 38 -8.65 6.50 -0.10
N PRO A 39 -8.94 7.74 -0.54
CA PRO A 39 -8.09 8.44 -1.50
C PRO A 39 -6.66 8.69 -1.01
N THR A 40 -6.48 8.81 0.31
CA THR A 40 -5.18 9.03 0.96
C THR A 40 -4.89 7.97 2.03
N VAL A 41 -3.62 7.90 2.44
CA VAL A 41 -3.20 7.07 3.57
C VAL A 41 -3.88 7.48 4.89
N HIS A 42 -4.25 8.76 5.04
CA HIS A 42 -4.97 9.25 6.22
C HIS A 42 -6.39 8.68 6.27
N ASP A 43 -7.09 8.66 5.15
CA ASP A 43 -8.45 8.09 5.06
C ASP A 43 -8.43 6.61 5.43
N LEU A 44 -7.44 5.86 4.93
CA LEU A 44 -7.27 4.44 5.27
C LEU A 44 -6.93 4.24 6.75
N ALA A 45 -6.07 5.09 7.32
CA ALA A 45 -5.62 4.98 8.70
C ALA A 45 -6.70 5.33 9.74
N GLN A 46 -7.56 6.30 9.42
CA GLN A 46 -8.64 6.78 10.30
C GLN A 46 -9.91 5.92 10.18
N SER A 47 -10.01 5.08 9.15
CA SER A 47 -11.17 4.24 8.93
C SER A 47 -11.27 3.12 9.97
N PRO A 48 -12.49 2.78 10.43
CA PRO A 48 -12.71 1.60 11.27
C PRO A 48 -12.18 0.32 10.60
N GLU A 49 -11.44 -0.50 11.35
CA GLU A 49 -10.79 -1.69 10.77
C GLU A 49 -11.79 -2.66 10.11
N ASN A 50 -12.99 -2.77 10.67
CA ASN A 50 -14.07 -3.59 10.10
C ASN A 50 -14.48 -3.13 8.70
N GLN A 51 -14.45 -1.82 8.40
CA GLN A 51 -14.72 -1.32 7.04
C GLN A 51 -13.60 -1.73 6.08
N VAL A 52 -12.35 -1.63 6.51
CA VAL A 52 -11.19 -2.05 5.70
C VAL A 52 -11.25 -3.56 5.43
N PHE A 53 -11.53 -4.38 6.45
CA PHE A 53 -11.72 -5.82 6.28
C PHE A 53 -12.88 -6.16 5.36
N LYS A 54 -13.99 -5.42 5.44
CA LYS A 54 -15.14 -5.63 4.56
C LYS A 54 -14.80 -5.34 3.10
N LEU A 55 -14.05 -4.28 2.82
CA LEU A 55 -13.58 -4.00 1.47
C LEU A 55 -12.55 -5.02 0.96
N TRP A 56 -11.79 -5.64 1.87
CA TRP A 56 -10.81 -6.69 1.58
C TRP A 56 -11.43 -8.08 1.38
N GLU A 57 -12.68 -8.27 1.81
CA GLU A 57 -13.36 -9.57 1.78
C GLU A 57 -13.35 -10.17 0.36
N GLY A 58 -12.85 -11.41 0.24
CA GLY A 58 -12.70 -12.10 -1.04
C GLY A 58 -11.31 -12.00 -1.69
N LEU A 59 -10.41 -11.14 -1.19
CA LEU A 59 -9.01 -11.07 -1.67
C LEU A 59 -8.08 -12.10 -1.00
N GLY A 60 -8.53 -12.72 0.10
CA GLY A 60 -7.76 -13.72 0.86
C GLY A 60 -6.56 -13.13 1.61
N TYR A 61 -5.77 -14.00 2.24
CA TYR A 61 -4.52 -13.66 2.94
C TYR A 61 -4.65 -12.44 3.89
N TYR A 62 -5.56 -12.52 4.86
CA TYR A 62 -5.91 -11.42 5.78
C TYR A 62 -4.75 -10.86 6.62
N SER A 63 -3.62 -11.57 6.71
CA SER A 63 -2.39 -11.01 7.27
C SER A 63 -1.92 -9.77 6.50
N ARG A 64 -2.10 -9.73 5.16
CA ARG A 64 -1.83 -8.55 4.33
C ARG A 64 -2.71 -7.38 4.72
N CYS A 65 -4.02 -7.60 4.90
CA CYS A 65 -4.95 -6.56 5.36
C CYS A 65 -4.56 -5.99 6.74
N ARG A 66 -4.18 -6.85 7.69
CA ARG A 66 -3.69 -6.42 9.01
C ARG A 66 -2.43 -5.57 8.91
N ASN A 67 -1.47 -5.98 8.08
CA ASN A 67 -0.24 -5.23 7.85
C ASN A 67 -0.51 -3.91 7.13
N LEU A 68 -1.44 -3.90 6.17
CA LEU A 68 -1.90 -2.71 5.47
C LEU A 68 -2.42 -1.66 6.46
N ILE A 69 -3.35 -2.04 7.34
CA ILE A 69 -3.92 -1.15 8.37
C ILE A 69 -2.81 -0.63 9.29
N ALA A 70 -1.94 -1.51 9.79
CA ALA A 70 -0.85 -1.12 10.69
C ALA A 70 0.12 -0.12 10.04
N THR A 71 0.51 -0.36 8.80
CA THR A 71 1.40 0.53 8.04
C THR A 71 0.70 1.85 7.68
N ALA A 72 -0.58 1.83 7.31
CA ALA A 72 -1.34 3.07 7.08
C ALA A 72 -1.38 3.93 8.35
N LYS A 73 -1.67 3.34 9.51
CA LYS A 73 -1.64 4.03 10.80
C LYS A 73 -0.27 4.63 11.11
N LYS A 74 0.80 3.85 10.97
CA LYS A 74 2.18 4.34 11.16
C LYS A 74 2.50 5.52 10.24
N VAL A 75 2.27 5.39 8.94
CA VAL A 75 2.57 6.46 7.97
C VAL A 75 1.72 7.70 8.24
N SER A 76 0.43 7.54 8.52
CA SER A 76 -0.49 8.65 8.80
C SER A 76 -0.13 9.40 10.09
N LEU A 77 0.05 8.66 11.20
CA LEU A 77 0.14 9.23 12.55
C LEU A 77 1.56 9.59 12.96
N GLU A 78 2.56 8.81 12.55
CA GLU A 78 3.96 9.01 12.97
C GLU A 78 4.79 9.71 11.90
N LEU A 79 4.45 9.53 10.61
CA LEU A 79 5.20 10.09 9.48
C LEU A 79 4.44 11.22 8.76
N ASN A 80 3.36 11.75 9.35
CA ASN A 80 2.55 12.84 8.78
C ASN A 80 2.09 12.57 7.34
N GLY A 81 1.70 11.34 7.04
CA GLY A 81 1.25 10.91 5.72
C GLY A 81 2.36 10.73 4.69
N ARG A 82 3.63 10.90 5.08
CA ARG A 82 4.78 10.80 4.16
C ARG A 82 5.42 9.42 4.25
N PHE A 83 5.41 8.70 3.15
CA PHE A 83 6.20 7.47 3.04
C PHE A 83 7.69 7.79 3.12
N PRO A 84 8.52 6.95 3.77
CA PRO A 84 9.96 7.10 3.75
C PRO A 84 10.48 7.11 2.31
N ASN A 85 11.44 8.00 2.04
CA ASN A 85 12.08 8.12 0.73
C ASN A 85 13.47 7.44 0.70
N THR A 86 13.70 6.47 1.59
CA THR A 86 14.91 5.63 1.64
C THR A 86 14.50 4.16 1.65
N LEU A 87 15.37 3.29 1.14
CA LEU A 87 15.08 1.85 1.07
C LEU A 87 14.96 1.25 2.47
N GLU A 88 15.84 1.63 3.39
CA GLU A 88 15.82 1.21 4.79
C GLU A 88 14.54 1.65 5.49
N GLY A 89 14.09 2.88 5.23
CA GLY A 89 12.86 3.41 5.76
C GLY A 89 11.64 2.65 5.26
N LEU A 90 11.60 2.34 3.96
CA LEU A 90 10.51 1.56 3.36
C LEU A 90 10.49 0.12 3.89
N LEU A 91 11.65 -0.52 4.04
CA LEU A 91 11.78 -1.86 4.63
C LEU A 91 11.38 -1.92 6.11
N SER A 92 11.39 -0.79 6.82
CA SER A 92 10.91 -0.71 8.20
C SER A 92 9.39 -0.76 8.33
N LEU A 93 8.65 -0.63 7.22
CA LEU A 93 7.19 -0.67 7.20
C LEU A 93 6.68 -2.12 7.24
N LYS A 94 5.64 -2.35 8.04
CA LYS A 94 5.11 -3.70 8.26
C LYS A 94 4.51 -4.27 6.96
N GLY A 95 4.95 -5.48 6.60
CA GLY A 95 4.50 -6.15 5.38
C GLY A 95 5.11 -5.60 4.08
N VAL A 96 6.10 -4.72 4.16
CA VAL A 96 6.88 -4.26 3.02
C VAL A 96 8.18 -5.06 2.95
N GLY A 97 8.29 -5.89 1.91
CA GLY A 97 9.52 -6.65 1.61
C GLY A 97 10.42 -5.93 0.60
N PRO A 98 11.58 -6.51 0.26
CA PRO A 98 12.55 -5.92 -0.68
C PRO A 98 11.95 -5.48 -2.01
N TYR A 99 11.10 -6.31 -2.61
CA TYR A 99 10.46 -5.97 -3.89
C TYR A 99 9.55 -4.75 -3.79
N THR A 100 8.64 -4.73 -2.81
CA THR A 100 7.71 -3.61 -2.62
C THR A 100 8.45 -2.33 -2.22
N ALA A 101 9.51 -2.44 -1.41
CA ALA A 101 10.36 -1.30 -1.08
C ALA A 101 11.06 -0.73 -2.31
N ALA A 102 11.63 -1.58 -3.17
CA ALA A 102 12.25 -1.17 -4.43
C ALA A 102 11.23 -0.57 -5.42
N ALA A 103 10.01 -1.12 -5.49
CA ALA A 103 8.94 -0.58 -6.33
C ALA A 103 8.54 0.83 -5.88
N ILE A 104 8.28 1.04 -4.58
CA ILE A 104 7.96 2.38 -4.05
C ILE A 104 9.15 3.32 -4.26
N GLY A 105 10.36 2.89 -3.90
CA GLY A 105 11.59 3.67 -4.01
C GLY A 105 11.86 4.17 -5.43
N SER A 106 11.81 3.28 -6.41
CA SER A 106 12.08 3.62 -7.80
C SER A 106 10.96 4.45 -8.43
N PHE A 107 9.69 4.07 -8.25
CA PHE A 107 8.58 4.74 -8.93
C PHE A 107 8.18 6.08 -8.28
N ALA A 108 8.17 6.17 -6.95
CA ALA A 108 7.77 7.39 -6.26
C ALA A 108 8.94 8.37 -6.08
N PHE A 109 10.13 7.86 -5.80
CA PHE A 109 11.26 8.66 -5.32
C PHE A 109 12.49 8.64 -6.23
N GLY A 110 12.48 7.85 -7.31
CA GLY A 110 13.60 7.75 -8.23
C GLY A 110 14.86 7.13 -7.62
N LEU A 111 14.71 6.33 -6.56
CA LEU A 111 15.83 5.60 -5.96
C LEU A 111 16.38 4.57 -6.96
N PRO A 112 17.71 4.35 -6.99
CA PRO A 112 18.30 3.30 -7.80
C PRO A 112 17.72 1.94 -7.40
N LEU A 113 17.38 1.12 -8.40
CA LEU A 113 17.00 -0.28 -8.17
C LEU A 113 18.24 -1.02 -7.64
N ALA A 114 18.14 -1.53 -6.41
CA ALA A 114 19.18 -2.36 -5.80
C ALA A 114 19.28 -3.73 -6.49
#